data_AF-A0A7C1QQ29-F1
#
_entry.id   AF-A0A7C1QQ29-F1
#
_cell.length_a   1.000
_cell.length_b   1.000
_cell.length_c   1.000
_cell.angle_alpha   90.00
_cell.angle_beta   90.00
_cell.angle_gamma   90.00
#
_symmetry.space_group_name_H-M   'P 1'
#
loop_
_entity.id
_entity.type
_entity.pdbx_description
1 polymer ?
#
loop_
_entity_poly.entity_id
_entity_poly.type
_entity_poly.pdbx_seq_one_letter_code
_entity_poly.pdbx_strand_id
1 'polypeptide(L)'
;MHIRKKRNSYRFLFIALLFFFLNLNLNSVPEQEKLQEAVTVTAVEVPVRIFHKGQVVRNLKKEDFEVYENGVKQEITAFEIISRKISIPQEERKTHQKKRLFILIFNIFDYNEAVGE
;
A
#
# COMPACT_ATOMS: atom_id res chain seq x y z
N MET A 1 -32.40 29.26 68.81
CA MET A 1 -32.40 28.52 67.52
C MET A 1 -32.61 29.53 66.40
N HIS A 2 -31.54 30.14 65.89
CA HIS A 2 -31.60 31.22 64.90
C HIS A 2 -31.22 30.70 63.51
N ILE A 3 -32.21 30.52 62.64
CA ILE A 3 -32.01 30.20 61.23
C ILE A 3 -31.85 31.52 60.48
N ARG A 4 -30.62 31.84 60.04
CA ARG A 4 -30.36 33.05 59.24
C ARG A 4 -29.77 32.67 57.88
N LYS A 5 -30.44 33.21 56.84
CA LYS A 5 -29.91 33.57 55.51
C LYS A 5 -29.74 32.44 54.48
N LYS A 6 -30.83 32.08 53.78
CA LYS A 6 -30.83 31.18 52.61
C LYS A 6 -31.21 31.85 51.27
N ARG A 7 -31.07 33.18 51.13
CA ARG A 7 -31.45 33.90 49.89
C ARG A 7 -30.31 34.04 48.87
N ASN A 8 -29.06 34.00 49.31
CA ASN A 8 -27.90 34.20 48.43
C ASN A 8 -27.32 32.88 47.88
N SER A 9 -27.62 31.75 48.52
CA SER A 9 -27.12 30.43 48.12
C SER A 9 -27.64 30.00 46.75
N TYR A 10 -28.92 30.28 46.44
CA TYR A 10 -29.51 29.98 45.13
C TYR A 10 -28.91 30.83 44.00
N ARG A 11 -28.48 32.06 44.28
CA ARG A 11 -27.81 32.93 43.29
C ARG A 11 -26.41 32.42 42.95
N PHE A 12 -25.66 31.96 43.94
CA PHE A 12 -24.36 31.32 43.72
C PHE A 12 -24.50 29.98 42.97
N LEU A 13 -25.51 29.18 43.31
CA LEU A 13 -25.81 27.92 42.61
C LEU A 13 -26.17 28.16 41.14
N PHE A 14 -26.96 29.19 40.85
CA PHE A 14 -27.35 29.55 39.49
C PHE A 14 -26.15 30.02 38.64
N ILE A 15 -25.26 30.83 39.22
CA ILE A 15 -24.03 31.29 38.54
C ILE A 15 -23.08 30.12 38.28
N ALA A 16 -22.93 29.19 39.23
CA ALA A 16 -22.10 27.99 39.05
C ALA A 16 -22.65 27.07 37.94
N LEU A 17 -23.98 26.92 37.87
CA LEU A 17 -24.64 26.15 36.81
C LEU A 17 -24.44 26.81 35.43
N LEU A 18 -24.57 28.13 35.35
CA LEU A 18 -24.33 28.87 34.11
C LEU A 18 -22.88 28.71 33.62
N PHE A 19 -21.92 28.79 34.53
CA PHE A 19 -20.51 28.54 34.22
C PHE A 19 -20.27 27.10 33.76
N PHE A 20 -20.94 26.12 34.37
CA PHE A 20 -20.84 24.71 33.97
C PHE A 20 -21.37 24.48 32.55
N PHE A 21 -22.52 25.07 32.21
CA PHE A 21 -23.08 24.99 30.86
C PHE A 21 -22.24 25.77 29.82
N LEU A 22 -21.61 26.89 30.19
CA LEU A 22 -20.73 27.65 29.30
C LEU A 22 -19.45 26.87 28.94
N ASN A 23 -18.93 26.05 29.86
CA ASN A 23 -17.72 25.25 29.62
C ASN A 23 -17.99 23.93 28.89
N LEU A 24 -19.25 23.54 28.69
CA LEU A 24 -19.59 22.27 28.03
C LEU A 24 -19.34 22.26 26.51
N ASN A 25 -19.15 23.42 25.88
CA ASN A 25 -19.12 23.56 24.42
C ASN A 25 -17.70 23.69 23.80
N LEU A 26 -16.62 23.53 24.56
CA LEU A 26 -15.26 23.84 24.06
C LEU A 26 -14.51 22.71 23.31
N ASN A 27 -15.07 21.52 23.13
CA ASN A 27 -14.32 20.36 22.61
C ASN A 27 -14.94 19.70 21.38
N SER A 28 -15.22 20.45 20.32
CA SER A 28 -15.50 19.86 19.01
C SER A 28 -14.69 20.57 17.92
N VAL A 29 -13.40 20.26 17.87
CA VAL A 29 -12.62 20.48 16.64
C VAL A 29 -13.02 19.35 15.69
N PRO A 30 -13.68 19.64 14.55
CA PRO A 30 -13.93 18.60 13.57
C PRO A 30 -12.57 18.16 13.00
N GLU A 31 -12.23 16.89 13.23
CA GLU A 31 -11.08 16.25 12.61
C GLU A 31 -11.33 16.20 11.10
N GLN A 32 -10.70 17.11 10.35
CA GLN A 32 -10.75 17.07 8.89
C GLN A 32 -9.95 15.86 8.44
N GLU A 33 -10.64 14.76 8.15
CA GLU A 33 -10.09 13.62 7.43
C GLU A 33 -9.50 14.13 6.12
N LYS A 34 -8.17 14.21 6.08
CA LYS A 34 -7.42 14.60 4.90
C LYS A 34 -7.65 13.50 3.87
N LEU A 35 -8.42 13.79 2.83
CA LEU A 35 -8.64 12.90 1.68
C LEU A 35 -7.26 12.45 1.16
N GLN A 36 -6.87 11.21 1.46
CA GLN A 36 -5.63 10.63 0.95
C GLN A 36 -5.92 10.04 -0.42
N GLU A 37 -5.60 10.78 -1.48
CA GLU A 37 -5.64 10.25 -2.84
C GLU A 37 -4.50 9.24 -3.02
N ALA A 38 -4.83 7.95 -2.96
CA ALA A 38 -3.88 6.87 -3.23
C ALA A 38 -3.80 6.63 -4.75
N VAL A 39 -2.65 6.96 -5.36
CA VAL A 39 -2.37 6.65 -6.77
C VAL A 39 -1.74 5.26 -6.85
N THR A 40 -2.48 4.28 -7.36
CA THR A 40 -1.92 2.95 -7.65
C THR A 40 -1.30 2.94 -9.05
N VAL A 41 0.01 2.71 -9.12
CA VAL A 41 0.74 2.53 -10.39
C VAL A 41 1.03 1.04 -10.57
N THR A 42 0.57 0.45 -11.67
CA THR A 42 0.85 -0.95 -12.01
C THR A 42 1.86 -0.99 -13.15
N ALA A 43 3.07 -1.52 -12.89
CA ALA A 43 4.05 -1.78 -13.94
C ALA A 43 3.74 -3.11 -14.63
N VAL A 44 3.66 -3.10 -15.97
CA VAL A 44 3.40 -4.29 -16.78
C VAL A 44 4.59 -4.56 -17.69
N GLU A 45 5.12 -5.78 -17.65
CA GLU A 45 6.24 -6.23 -18.48
C GLU A 45 5.75 -6.99 -19.72
N VAL A 46 6.23 -6.62 -20.90
CA VAL A 46 5.83 -7.22 -22.19
C VAL A 46 7.04 -7.87 -22.88
N PRO A 47 7.23 -9.21 -22.76
CA PRO A 47 8.36 -9.89 -23.39
C PRO A 47 8.11 -10.11 -24.89
N VAL A 48 9.07 -9.72 -25.73
CA VAL A 48 9.00 -9.89 -27.19
C VAL A 48 10.22 -10.62 -27.74
N ARG A 49 10.03 -11.40 -28.82
CA ARG A 49 11.12 -12.04 -29.57
C ARG A 49 10.90 -11.85 -31.06
N ILE A 50 11.90 -11.27 -31.72
CA ILE A 50 11.80 -10.82 -33.12
C ILE A 50 12.68 -11.71 -34.01
N PHE A 51 12.08 -12.18 -35.10
CA PHE A 51 12.76 -12.95 -36.14
C PHE A 51 12.49 -12.35 -37.52
N HIS A 52 13.51 -12.33 -38.38
CA HIS A 52 13.38 -11.99 -39.79
C HIS A 52 13.97 -13.11 -40.63
N LYS A 53 13.15 -13.72 -41.51
CA LYS A 53 13.55 -14.86 -42.36
C LYS A 53 14.22 -16.00 -41.57
N GLY A 54 13.70 -16.30 -40.38
CA GLY A 54 14.24 -17.35 -39.51
C GLY A 54 15.48 -16.96 -38.70
N GLN A 55 16.02 -15.75 -38.87
CA GLN A 55 17.16 -15.25 -38.11
C GLN A 55 16.70 -14.31 -36.99
N VAL A 56 17.29 -14.44 -35.80
CA VAL A 56 17.01 -13.52 -34.68
C VAL A 56 17.50 -12.13 -35.07
N VAL A 57 16.61 -11.14 -34.99
CA VAL A 57 16.99 -9.73 -35.17
C VAL A 57 17.64 -9.25 -33.89
N ARG A 58 18.85 -8.69 -34.01
CA ARG A 58 19.64 -8.15 -32.89
C ARG A 58 19.71 -6.63 -33.01
N ASN A 59 20.12 -5.98 -31.91
CA ASN A 59 20.38 -4.54 -31.85
C ASN A 59 19.14 -3.65 -32.05
N LEU A 60 17.94 -4.17 -31.79
CA LEU A 60 16.74 -3.35 -31.71
C LEU A 60 16.82 -2.42 -30.50
N LYS A 61 16.34 -1.19 -30.67
CA LYS A 61 16.29 -0.17 -29.63
C LYS A 61 14.86 0.06 -29.19
N LYS A 62 14.70 0.74 -28.05
CA LYS A 62 13.39 1.14 -27.53
C LYS A 62 12.56 1.90 -28.57
N GLU A 63 13.21 2.73 -29.38
CA GLU A 63 12.56 3.56 -30.42
C GLU A 63 11.96 2.74 -31.56
N ASP A 64 12.35 1.47 -31.72
CA ASP A 64 11.80 0.57 -32.73
C ASP A 64 10.46 -0.05 -32.28
N PHE A 65 9.98 0.29 -31.07
CA PHE A 65 8.76 -0.27 -30.48
C PHE A 65 7.78 0.83 -30.07
N GLU A 66 6.50 0.50 -30.22
CA GLU A 66 5.39 1.26 -29.64
C GLU A 66 4.49 0.29 -28.89
N VAL A 67 4.09 0.67 -27.68
CA VAL A 67 3.16 -0.11 -26.86
C VAL A 67 1.82 0.62 -26.83
N TYR A 68 0.75 -0.12 -27.02
CA TYR A 68 -0.61 0.38 -26.94
C TYR A 68 -1.40 -0.48 -25.97
N GLU A 69 -2.20 0.17 -25.13
CA GLU A 69 -3.19 -0.48 -24.28
C GLU A 69 -4.56 0.01 -24.71
N ASN A 70 -5.45 -0.91 -25.13
CA ASN A 70 -6.78 -0.57 -25.62
C ASN A 70 -6.79 0.52 -26.72
N GLY A 71 -5.75 0.54 -27.57
CA GLY A 71 -5.58 1.54 -28.63
C GLY A 71 -4.96 2.87 -28.19
N VAL A 72 -4.66 3.07 -26.90
CA VAL A 72 -3.98 4.25 -26.38
C VAL A 72 -2.48 3.98 -26.27
N LYS A 73 -1.65 4.85 -26.86
CA LYS A 73 -0.18 4.74 -26.82
C LYS A 73 0.33 4.91 -25.38
N GLN A 74 1.15 3.97 -24.94
CA GLN A 74 1.76 3.94 -23.62
C GLN A 74 3.25 4.33 -23.70
N GLU A 75 3.73 4.99 -22.65
CA GLU A 75 5.15 5.25 -22.50
C GLU A 75 5.87 3.96 -22.07
N ILE A 76 6.94 3.60 -22.80
CA ILE A 76 7.83 2.53 -22.37
C ILE A 76 8.77 3.10 -21.31
N THR A 77 8.65 2.71 -20.05
CA THR A 77 9.48 3.24 -18.96
C THR A 77 10.84 2.55 -18.84
N ALA A 78 10.90 1.25 -19.16
CA ALA A 78 12.12 0.45 -19.14
C ALA A 78 12.24 -0.42 -20.41
N PHE A 79 13.47 -0.66 -20.86
CA PHE A 79 13.75 -1.53 -22.01
C PHE A 79 15.02 -2.34 -21.74
N GLU A 80 14.91 -3.66 -21.87
CA GLU A 80 16.04 -4.58 -21.67
C GLU A 80 16.11 -5.66 -22.75
N ILE A 81 17.33 -6.08 -23.07
CA ILE A 81 17.58 -7.17 -24.02
C ILE A 81 18.06 -8.38 -23.22
N ILE A 82 17.21 -9.40 -23.14
CA ILE A 82 17.53 -10.64 -22.42
C ILE A 82 18.16 -11.65 -23.37
N SER A 83 19.48 -11.87 -23.26
CA SER A 83 20.16 -12.98 -23.93
C SER A 83 20.48 -14.11 -22.94
N ARG A 84 19.70 -15.20 -22.96
CA ARG A 84 20.07 -16.41 -22.22
C ARG A 84 20.96 -17.28 -23.10
N LYS A 85 22.26 -17.29 -22.84
CA LYS A 85 23.17 -18.32 -23.36
C LYS A 85 22.98 -19.55 -22.46
N ILE A 86 22.48 -20.65 -23.01
CA ILE A 86 22.48 -21.92 -22.29
C ILE A 86 23.93 -22.40 -22.25
N SER A 87 24.66 -22.02 -21.20
CA SER A 87 25.93 -22.68 -20.88
C SER A 87 25.57 -24.00 -20.21
N ILE A 88 25.84 -25.11 -20.90
CA ILE A 88 25.86 -26.42 -20.25
C ILE A 88 26.93 -26.33 -19.15
N PRO A 89 26.58 -26.49 -17.87
CA PRO A 89 27.58 -26.45 -16.82
C PRO A 89 28.57 -27.59 -17.06
N GLN A 90 29.83 -27.25 -17.32
CA GLN A 90 30.91 -28.21 -17.16
C GLN A 90 31.00 -28.48 -15.66
N GLU A 91 30.67 -29.70 -15.24
CA GLU A 91 30.64 -30.10 -13.82
C GLU A 91 32.04 -30.08 -13.21
N GLU A 92 32.52 -28.90 -12.81
CA GLU A 92 33.52 -28.81 -11.76
C GLU A 92 32.82 -29.13 -10.44
N ARG A 93 33.13 -30.31 -9.88
CA ARG A 93 32.64 -30.81 -8.59
C ARG A 93 33.07 -29.89 -7.45
N LYS A 94 32.40 -28.75 -7.28
CA LYS A 94 32.44 -27.99 -6.04
C LYS A 94 31.35 -28.56 -5.15
N THR A 95 31.73 -29.06 -3.98
CA THR A 95 30.80 -29.56 -2.96
C THR A 95 29.90 -28.42 -2.51
N HIS A 96 28.80 -28.20 -3.23
CA HIS A 96 27.81 -27.21 -2.85
C HIS A 96 27.20 -27.68 -1.53
N GLN A 97 27.45 -26.95 -0.44
CA GLN A 97 26.66 -27.11 0.77
C GLN A 97 25.19 -26.98 0.37
N LYS A 98 24.43 -28.06 0.60
CA LYS A 98 23.03 -28.18 0.21
C LYS A 98 22.26 -27.01 0.82
N LYS A 99 21.86 -26.02 0.00
CA LYS A 99 21.04 -24.90 0.47
C LYS A 99 19.70 -25.49 0.93
N ARG A 100 19.39 -25.33 2.22
CA ARG A 100 18.15 -25.84 2.80
C ARG A 100 17.01 -24.94 2.34
N LEU A 101 16.08 -25.52 1.60
CA LEU A 101 14.85 -24.86 1.17
C LEU A 101 13.76 -25.21 2.18
N PHE A 102 13.30 -24.21 2.91
CA PHE A 102 12.16 -24.33 3.81
C PHE A 102 10.95 -23.71 3.11
N ILE A 103 9.94 -24.53 2.86
CA ILE A 103 8.65 -24.08 2.32
C ILE A 103 7.64 -24.25 3.45
N LEU A 104 7.06 -23.14 3.89
CA LEU A 104 5.97 -23.13 4.86
C LEU A 104 4.68 -22.90 4.08
N ILE A 105 3.79 -23.89 4.11
CA ILE A 105 2.45 -23.79 3.54
C ILE A 105 1.48 -23.90 4.71
N PHE A 106 0.68 -22.86 4.90
CA PHE A 106 -0.42 -22.86 5.86
C PHE A 106 -1.71 -22.94 5.05
N ASN A 107 -2.53 -23.96 5.33
CA ASN A 107 -3.92 -23.93 4.92
C ASN A 107 -4.73 -23.46 6.12
N ILE A 108 -5.35 -22.30 5.98
CA ILE A 108 -6.30 -21.78 6.95
C ILE A 108 -7.67 -22.20 6.42
N PHE A 109 -8.26 -23.21 7.06
CA PHE A 109 -9.57 -23.73 6.65
C PHE A 109 -10.72 -23.10 7.41
N ASP A 110 -10.48 -22.51 8.58
CA ASP A 110 -11.49 -21.84 9.37
C ASP A 110 -11.00 -20.46 9.83
N TYR A 111 -11.76 -19.43 9.45
CA TYR A 111 -11.58 -18.07 9.92
C TYR A 111 -12.39 -17.89 11.21
N ASN A 112 -11.72 -17.69 12.34
CA ASN A 112 -12.36 -17.27 13.59
C ASN A 112 -12.37 -15.74 13.64
N GLU A 113 -13.52 -15.13 13.94
CA GLU A 113 -13.70 -13.68 14.08
C GLU A 113 -12.73 -13.04 15.11
N ALA A 114 -12.18 -13.82 16.04
CA ALA A 114 -11.20 -13.36 17.03
C ALA A 114 -9.83 -12.92 16.46
N VAL A 115 -9.60 -13.02 15.14
CA VAL A 115 -8.34 -12.61 14.48
C VAL A 115 -8.44 -11.21 13.85
N GLY A 116 -9.58 -10.52 14.00
CA GLY A 116 -9.89 -9.26 13.33
C GLY A 116 -10.12 -8.03 14.21
N GLU A 117 -9.64 -8.00 15.46
CA GLU A 117 -9.55 -6.77 16.28
C GLU A 117 -8.10 -6.39 16.62
#